data_AF-A0A926K8C5-F1
#
_entry.id   AF-A0A926K8C5-F1
#
_cell.length_a   1.000
_cell.length_b   1.000
_cell.length_c   1.000
_cell.angle_alpha   90.00
_cell.angle_beta   90.00
_cell.angle_gamma   90.00
#
_symmetry.space_group_name_H-M   'P 1'
#
loop_
_entity.id
_entity.type
_entity.pdbx_description
1 polymer ?
#
loop_
_entity_poly.entity_id
_entity_poly.type
_entity_poly.pdbx_seq_one_letter_code
_entity_poly.pdbx_strand_id
1 'polypeptide(L)'
;MSAEFKPTGSPPDTRAPRQGWKMHSVGGVLRMYLCLLPLSLAATYYLLIADRVTIETPRDLMQAGFGWPFNWVTQDLSRYQPSSFPTTIDFNFVRAWDDPIATNYDWLMLAVNALIVGIGVTAALYAIVYVAKLIRSRKRPDAEAPPAGEGRPANLSR
;
A
#
# COMPACT_ATOMS: atom_id res chain seq x y z
N MET A 1 65.83 41.33 8.13
CA MET A 1 65.43 40.67 6.86
C MET A 1 64.41 39.61 7.21
N SER A 2 63.17 39.84 6.77
CA SER A 2 61.98 39.08 7.14
C SER A 2 61.86 37.77 6.36
N ALA A 3 61.11 36.86 6.97
CA ALA A 3 60.86 35.46 6.64
C ALA A 3 60.21 35.19 5.27
N GLU A 4 60.35 33.95 4.79
CA GLU A 4 59.31 33.33 3.96
C GLU A 4 59.19 31.83 4.29
N PHE A 5 58.24 31.50 5.16
CA PHE A 5 57.76 30.15 5.40
C PHE A 5 56.55 29.93 4.50
N LYS A 6 56.64 28.95 3.58
CA LYS A 6 55.58 28.63 2.62
C LYS A 6 55.02 27.23 2.91
N PRO A 7 53.90 27.10 3.65
CA PRO A 7 53.26 25.82 3.86
C PRO A 7 52.35 25.49 2.66
N THR A 8 52.74 24.48 1.87
CA THR A 8 51.91 23.84 0.85
C THR A 8 50.95 22.84 1.49
N GLY A 9 49.88 23.35 2.11
CA GLY A 9 48.72 22.55 2.48
C GLY A 9 47.73 22.52 1.33
N SER A 10 47.59 21.39 0.64
CA SER A 10 46.48 21.18 -0.30
C SER A 10 45.16 21.14 0.47
N PRO A 11 44.08 21.79 -0.03
CA PRO A 11 42.80 21.78 0.67
C PRO A 11 42.20 20.37 0.70
N PRO A 12 41.54 19.98 1.81
CA PRO A 12 40.84 18.71 1.90
C PRO A 12 39.71 18.67 0.85
N ASP A 13 39.73 17.64 0.00
CA ASP A 13 38.71 17.37 -1.02
C ASP A 13 37.37 17.04 -0.33
N THR A 14 36.53 18.06 -0.16
CA THR A 14 35.18 18.00 0.43
C THR A 14 34.13 17.51 -0.57
N ARG A 15 34.44 16.44 -1.31
CA ARG A 15 33.42 15.73 -2.09
C ARG A 15 32.56 14.93 -1.13
N ALA A 16 31.46 15.57 -0.70
CA ALA A 16 30.40 14.94 0.07
C ALA A 16 30.04 13.58 -0.56
N PRO A 17 29.90 12.51 0.24
CA PRO A 17 29.52 11.21 -0.28
C PRO A 17 28.17 11.36 -0.99
N ARG A 18 28.15 11.13 -2.30
CA ARG A 18 26.93 10.99 -3.10
C ARG A 18 26.04 10.01 -2.33
N GLN A 19 24.96 10.54 -1.78
CA GLN A 19 23.96 9.82 -1.02
C GLN A 19 23.35 8.79 -1.97
N GLY A 20 23.98 7.62 -2.01
CA GLY A 20 23.58 6.50 -2.84
C GLY A 20 22.13 6.22 -2.51
N TRP A 21 21.31 6.25 -3.56
CA TRP A 21 19.91 5.90 -3.49
C TRP A 21 19.87 4.53 -2.82
N LYS A 22 19.38 4.47 -1.58
CA LYS A 22 19.21 3.20 -0.88
C LYS A 22 18.24 2.39 -1.74
N MET A 23 18.78 1.54 -2.60
CA MET A 23 18.04 0.45 -3.20
C MET A 23 17.26 -0.18 -2.06
N HIS A 24 15.94 -0.20 -2.17
CA HIS A 24 15.08 -0.84 -1.19
C HIS A 24 15.59 -2.28 -1.05
N SER A 25 16.32 -2.57 0.01
CA SER A 25 16.83 -3.92 0.26
C SER A 25 15.63 -4.84 0.24
N VAL A 26 15.74 -5.98 -0.46
CA VAL A 26 14.69 -7.00 -0.51
C VAL A 26 14.21 -7.36 0.90
N GLY A 27 15.13 -7.39 1.87
CA GLY A 27 14.79 -7.60 3.29
C GLY A 27 13.93 -6.50 3.91
N GLY A 28 14.05 -5.25 3.47
CA GLY A 28 13.20 -4.14 3.90
C GLY A 28 11.77 -4.26 3.38
N VAL A 29 11.61 -4.66 2.11
CA VAL A 29 10.29 -4.90 1.51
C VAL A 29 9.61 -6.09 2.19
N LEU A 30 10.34 -7.18 2.41
CA LEU A 30 9.80 -8.37 3.07
C LEU A 30 9.37 -8.07 4.52
N ARG A 31 10.17 -7.33 5.29
CA ARG A 31 9.78 -6.91 6.65
C ARG A 31 8.52 -6.08 6.66
N MET A 32 8.41 -5.11 5.75
CA MET A 32 7.21 -4.29 5.61
C MET A 32 5.99 -5.17 5.29
N TYR A 33 6.11 -6.06 4.31
CA TYR A 33 5.06 -7.00 3.93
C TYR A 33 4.59 -7.85 5.12
N LEU A 34 5.53 -8.41 5.88
CA LEU A 34 5.21 -9.20 7.08
C LEU A 34 4.49 -8.37 8.14
N CYS A 35 4.90 -7.10 8.36
CA CYS A 35 4.21 -6.20 9.27
C CYS A 35 2.79 -5.84 8.81
N LEU A 36 2.52 -5.91 7.51
CA LEU A 36 1.21 -5.61 6.92
C LEU A 36 0.29 -6.84 6.84
N LEU A 37 0.74 -8.03 7.25
CA LEU A 37 -0.08 -9.23 7.20
C LEU A 37 -1.43 -9.10 7.94
N PRO A 38 -1.52 -8.54 9.16
CA PRO A 38 -2.80 -8.34 9.83
C PRO A 38 -3.74 -7.44 9.03
N LEU A 39 -3.20 -6.39 8.41
CA LEU A 39 -3.97 -5.49 7.54
C LEU A 39 -4.44 -6.20 6.26
N SER A 40 -3.59 -7.05 5.68
CA SER A 40 -3.96 -7.85 4.50
C SER A 40 -5.05 -8.87 4.81
N LEU A 41 -5.04 -9.47 6.01
CA LEU A 41 -6.08 -10.38 6.46
C LEU A 41 -7.41 -9.64 6.65
N ALA A 42 -7.37 -8.46 7.28
CA ALA A 42 -8.56 -7.60 7.41
C ALA A 42 -9.12 -7.17 6.05
N ALA A 43 -8.25 -6.81 5.09
CA ALA A 43 -8.65 -6.50 3.73
C ALA A 43 -9.26 -7.72 3.01
N THR A 44 -8.71 -8.91 3.22
CA THR A 44 -9.25 -10.17 2.66
C THR A 44 -10.64 -10.47 3.20
N TYR A 45 -10.85 -10.27 4.51
CA TYR A 45 -12.18 -10.35 5.13
C TYR A 45 -13.14 -9.29 4.60
N TYR A 46 -12.69 -8.06 4.39
CA TYR A 46 -13.50 -7.01 3.80
C TYR A 46 -13.95 -7.38 2.37
N LEU A 47 -13.04 -7.94 1.57
CA LEU A 47 -13.37 -8.42 0.23
C LEU A 47 -14.39 -9.55 0.24
N LEU A 48 -14.34 -10.46 1.23
CA LEU A 48 -15.38 -11.48 1.42
C LEU A 48 -16.75 -10.84 1.69
N ILE A 49 -16.82 -9.85 2.59
CA ILE A 49 -18.09 -9.18 2.93
C ILE A 49 -18.66 -8.42 1.73
N ALA A 50 -17.79 -7.89 0.88
CA ALA A 50 -18.18 -7.19 -0.36
C ALA A 50 -18.44 -8.15 -1.54
N ASP A 51 -18.22 -9.46 -1.35
CA ASP A 51 -18.33 -10.45 -2.40
C ASP A 51 -19.78 -10.84 -2.67
N ARG A 52 -20.03 -11.28 -3.90
CA ARG A 52 -21.34 -11.72 -4.37
C ARG A 52 -21.18 -12.91 -5.30
N VAL A 53 -22.13 -13.84 -5.23
CA VAL A 53 -22.14 -15.02 -6.10
C VAL A 53 -23.39 -15.01 -6.97
N THR A 54 -23.24 -15.36 -8.24
CA THR A 54 -24.38 -15.58 -9.14
C THR A 54 -24.72 -17.06 -9.14
N ILE A 55 -25.95 -17.36 -8.78
CA ILE A 55 -26.52 -18.70 -8.70
C ILE A 55 -27.35 -18.90 -9.97
N GLU A 56 -26.93 -19.85 -10.81
CA GLU A 56 -27.56 -20.16 -12.09
C GLU A 56 -28.68 -21.18 -11.95
N THR A 57 -28.55 -22.12 -11.01
CA THR A 57 -29.51 -23.20 -10.80
C THR A 57 -29.81 -23.42 -9.32
N PRO A 58 -30.96 -24.04 -8.99
CA PRO A 58 -31.29 -24.40 -7.60
C PRO A 58 -30.24 -25.30 -6.92
N ARG A 59 -29.48 -26.09 -7.69
CA ARG A 59 -28.43 -26.96 -7.15
C ARG A 59 -27.24 -26.15 -6.62
N ASP A 60 -26.94 -25.03 -7.26
CA ASP A 60 -25.79 -24.20 -6.91
C ASP A 60 -25.96 -23.51 -5.55
N LEU A 61 -27.20 -23.42 -5.05
CA LEU A 61 -27.49 -22.97 -3.69
C LEU A 61 -26.85 -23.85 -2.62
N MET A 62 -26.63 -25.15 -2.87
CA MET A 62 -26.08 -26.05 -1.85
C MET A 62 -24.59 -25.83 -1.58
N GLN A 63 -23.87 -25.19 -2.51
CA GLN A 63 -22.42 -25.01 -2.46
C GLN A 63 -22.04 -23.63 -3.01
N ALA A 64 -22.60 -22.58 -2.43
CA ALA A 64 -22.29 -21.21 -2.81
C ALA A 64 -20.88 -20.85 -2.32
N GLY A 65 -19.94 -20.71 -3.26
CA GLY A 65 -18.56 -20.32 -2.98
C GLY A 65 -18.40 -18.80 -2.94
N PHE A 66 -17.73 -18.32 -1.90
CA PHE A 66 -17.39 -16.92 -1.70
C PHE A 66 -15.91 -16.75 -1.37
N GLY A 67 -15.41 -15.56 -1.68
CA GLY A 67 -14.06 -15.14 -1.37
C GLY A 67 -13.27 -14.79 -2.62
N TRP A 68 -12.47 -13.74 -2.50
CA TRP A 68 -11.59 -13.26 -3.55
C TRP A 68 -10.13 -13.24 -3.06
N PRO A 69 -9.14 -13.59 -3.90
CA PRO A 69 -9.23 -14.01 -5.31
C PRO A 69 -9.70 -15.45 -5.55
N PHE A 70 -9.54 -16.34 -4.57
CA PHE A 70 -10.04 -17.72 -4.65
C PHE A 70 -11.15 -17.94 -3.62
N ASN A 71 -12.13 -18.78 -3.93
CA ASN A 71 -13.17 -19.12 -2.97
C ASN A 71 -12.55 -19.84 -1.77
N TRP A 72 -12.82 -19.33 -0.57
CA TRP A 72 -12.34 -19.90 0.70
C TRP A 72 -13.44 -20.02 1.74
N VAL A 73 -14.64 -19.54 1.41
CA VAL A 73 -15.86 -19.73 2.20
C VAL A 73 -16.87 -20.45 1.32
N THR A 74 -17.50 -21.49 1.85
CA THR A 74 -18.63 -22.16 1.18
C THR A 74 -19.84 -22.13 2.10
N GLN A 75 -20.98 -21.70 1.58
CA GLN A 75 -22.23 -21.63 2.31
C GLN A 75 -23.28 -22.53 1.66
N ASP A 76 -24.04 -23.24 2.50
CA ASP A 76 -25.26 -23.92 2.08
C ASP A 76 -26.43 -22.93 2.17
N LEU A 77 -26.83 -22.42 1.00
CA LEU A 77 -27.95 -21.51 0.79
C LEU A 77 -29.20 -22.26 0.31
N SER A 78 -29.28 -23.58 0.39
CA SER A 78 -30.46 -24.38 -0.07
C SER A 78 -31.78 -23.96 0.57
N ARG A 79 -31.72 -23.29 1.73
CA ARG A 79 -32.89 -22.75 2.43
C ARG A 79 -33.39 -21.43 1.84
N TYR A 80 -32.59 -20.75 1.02
CA TYR A 80 -33.06 -19.63 0.21
C TYR A 80 -33.96 -20.14 -0.91
N GLN A 81 -35.07 -19.46 -1.14
CA GLN A 81 -36.01 -19.77 -2.22
C GLN A 81 -36.13 -18.54 -3.13
N PRO A 82 -35.16 -18.31 -4.04
CA PRO A 82 -35.27 -17.24 -5.01
C PRO A 82 -36.49 -17.48 -5.92
N SER A 83 -37.15 -16.40 -6.35
CA SER A 83 -38.31 -16.49 -7.23
C SER A 83 -37.96 -16.84 -8.68
N SER A 84 -36.70 -16.61 -9.09
CA SER A 84 -36.19 -16.88 -10.43
C SER A 84 -34.66 -17.02 -10.43
N PHE A 85 -34.13 -17.66 -11.47
CA PHE A 85 -32.70 -17.79 -11.73
C PHE A 85 -32.37 -17.23 -13.13
N PRO A 86 -31.17 -16.66 -13.37
CA PRO A 86 -30.08 -16.48 -12.40
C PRO A 86 -30.38 -15.42 -11.35
N THR A 87 -29.81 -15.59 -10.15
CA THR A 87 -29.92 -14.61 -9.07
C THR A 87 -28.56 -14.34 -8.46
N THR A 88 -28.31 -13.09 -8.04
CA THR A 88 -27.07 -12.71 -7.36
C THR A 88 -27.36 -12.57 -5.87
N ILE A 89 -26.57 -13.27 -5.06
CA ILE A 89 -26.69 -13.26 -3.60
C ILE A 89 -25.41 -12.65 -3.03
N ASP A 90 -25.58 -11.63 -2.20
CA ASP A 90 -24.50 -11.02 -1.44
C ASP A 90 -24.09 -11.93 -0.28
N PHE A 91 -22.81 -11.92 0.07
CA PHE A 91 -22.32 -12.68 1.22
C PHE A 91 -22.96 -12.20 2.53
N ASN A 92 -23.42 -13.13 3.36
CA ASN A 92 -23.93 -12.82 4.69
C ASN A 92 -23.56 -13.92 5.68
N PHE A 93 -23.15 -13.53 6.89
CA PHE A 93 -22.81 -14.48 7.96
C PHE A 93 -24.06 -15.06 8.64
N VAL A 94 -25.18 -14.32 8.63
CA VAL A 94 -26.38 -14.68 9.39
C VAL A 94 -27.62 -14.38 8.55
N ARG A 95 -28.45 -15.41 8.30
CA ARG A 95 -29.74 -15.25 7.62
C ARG A 95 -30.79 -14.66 8.56
N ALA A 96 -30.87 -15.22 9.76
CA ALA A 96 -31.70 -14.77 10.87
C ALA A 96 -30.98 -15.10 12.19
N TRP A 97 -31.25 -14.34 13.25
CA TRP A 97 -30.59 -14.54 14.55
C TRP A 97 -30.73 -15.97 15.10
N ASP A 98 -31.83 -16.64 14.73
CA ASP A 98 -32.17 -18.00 15.19
C ASP A 98 -31.82 -19.11 14.17
N ASP A 99 -31.31 -18.76 12.98
CA ASP A 99 -30.95 -19.74 11.93
C ASP A 99 -29.64 -19.34 11.22
N PRO A 100 -28.47 -19.74 11.76
CA PRO A 100 -27.18 -19.44 11.16
C PRO A 100 -27.00 -20.22 9.85
N ILE A 101 -26.36 -19.58 8.86
CA ILE A 101 -26.05 -20.23 7.58
C ILE A 101 -24.92 -21.23 7.81
N ALA A 102 -25.12 -22.48 7.41
CA ALA A 102 -24.07 -23.51 7.47
C ALA A 102 -22.90 -23.08 6.59
N THR A 103 -21.79 -22.71 7.22
CA THR A 103 -20.62 -22.11 6.58
C THR A 103 -19.38 -22.96 6.83
N ASN A 104 -18.66 -23.30 5.77
CA ASN A 104 -17.39 -24.00 5.81
C ASN A 104 -16.26 -23.06 5.36
N TYR A 105 -15.10 -23.17 6.00
CA TYR A 105 -13.93 -22.32 5.78
C TYR A 105 -12.75 -23.17 5.32
N ASP A 106 -12.21 -22.84 4.15
CA ASP A 106 -10.92 -23.34 3.69
C ASP A 106 -9.82 -22.39 4.19
N TRP A 107 -9.21 -22.76 5.32
CA TRP A 107 -8.14 -21.98 5.95
C TRP A 107 -6.88 -21.86 5.08
N LEU A 108 -6.62 -22.84 4.21
CA LEU A 108 -5.47 -22.78 3.30
C LEU A 108 -5.73 -21.73 2.22
N MET A 109 -6.91 -21.72 1.61
CA MET A 109 -7.28 -20.71 0.62
C MET A 109 -7.37 -19.32 1.23
N LEU A 110 -7.82 -19.19 2.48
CA LEU A 110 -7.74 -17.93 3.22
C LEU A 110 -6.29 -17.43 3.33
N ALA A 111 -5.36 -18.30 3.73
CA ALA A 111 -3.96 -17.92 3.86
C ALA A 111 -3.36 -17.49 2.51
N VAL A 112 -3.63 -18.24 1.43
CA VAL A 112 -3.20 -17.89 0.07
C VAL A 112 -3.76 -16.54 -0.36
N ASN A 113 -5.05 -16.29 -0.12
CA ASN A 113 -5.69 -15.03 -0.44
C ASN A 113 -5.09 -13.86 0.35
N ALA A 114 -4.89 -14.04 1.66
CA ALA A 114 -4.28 -13.02 2.51
C ALA A 114 -2.88 -12.66 2.02
N LEU A 115 -2.09 -13.64 1.57
CA LEU A 115 -0.78 -13.39 1.00
C LEU A 115 -0.86 -12.59 -0.31
N ILE A 116 -1.78 -12.95 -1.21
CA ILE A 116 -1.97 -12.26 -2.50
C ILE A 116 -2.46 -10.82 -2.28
N VAL A 117 -3.49 -10.64 -1.45
CA VAL A 117 -4.02 -9.32 -1.08
C VAL A 117 -2.93 -8.48 -0.42
N GLY A 118 -2.08 -9.08 0.42
CA GLY A 118 -0.94 -8.42 1.04
C GLY A 118 0.04 -7.83 0.03
N ILE A 119 0.23 -8.46 -1.13
CA ILE A 119 1.07 -7.92 -2.20
C ILE A 119 0.45 -6.62 -2.73
N GLY A 120 -0.86 -6.63 -2.99
CA GLY A 120 -1.62 -5.45 -3.43
C GLY A 120 -1.58 -4.31 -2.40
N VAL A 121 -1.82 -4.61 -1.12
CA VAL A 121 -1.77 -3.62 -0.02
C VAL A 121 -0.38 -3.00 0.09
N THR A 122 0.67 -3.83 0.03
CA THR A 122 2.06 -3.35 0.08
C THR A 122 2.38 -2.45 -1.11
N ALA A 123 2.00 -2.86 -2.32
CA ALA A 123 2.17 -2.07 -3.53
C ALA A 123 1.42 -0.73 -3.47
N ALA A 124 0.18 -0.73 -2.97
CA ALA A 124 -0.62 0.47 -2.79
C ALA A 124 0.04 1.45 -1.80
N LEU A 125 0.56 0.97 -0.68
CA LEU A 125 1.31 1.81 0.27
C LEU A 125 2.56 2.45 -0.37
N TYR A 126 3.33 1.69 -1.14
CA TYR A 126 4.47 2.24 -1.88
C TYR A 126 4.03 3.29 -2.90
N ALA A 127 2.95 3.04 -3.64
CA ALA A 127 2.40 3.99 -4.60
C ALA A 127 1.96 5.29 -3.92
N ILE A 128 1.26 5.21 -2.78
CA ILE A 128 0.84 6.39 -1.99
C ILE A 128 2.07 7.20 -1.56
N VAL A 129 3.10 6.55 -1.01
CA VAL A 129 4.34 7.23 -0.58
C VAL A 129 5.05 7.88 -1.77
N TYR A 130 5.11 7.20 -2.91
CA TYR A 130 5.72 7.72 -4.14
C TYR A 130 4.98 8.98 -4.64
N VAL A 131 3.66 8.91 -4.76
CA VAL A 131 2.81 10.04 -5.19
C VAL A 131 2.93 11.21 -4.21
N ALA A 132 2.90 10.95 -2.90
CA ALA A 132 3.07 11.98 -1.89
C ALA A 132 4.42 12.70 -2.00
N LYS A 133 5.51 11.98 -2.29
CA LYS A 133 6.82 12.57 -2.56
C LYS A 133 6.81 13.43 -3.81
N LEU A 134 6.22 12.94 -4.91
CA LEU A 134 6.12 13.67 -6.16
C LEU A 134 5.39 15.01 -5.98
N ILE A 135 4.27 15.01 -5.24
CA ILE A 135 3.49 16.22 -4.94
C ILE A 135 4.31 17.21 -4.10
N ARG A 136 5.03 16.73 -3.07
CA ARG A 136 5.89 17.59 -2.22
C ARG A 136 7.04 18.22 -3.00
N SER A 137 7.66 17.47 -3.92
CA SER A 137 8.75 18.00 -4.76
C SER A 137 8.30 19.12 -5.70
N ARG A 138 7.03 19.12 -6.13
CA ARG A 138 6.46 20.20 -6.97
C ARG A 138 6.16 21.49 -6.20
N LYS A 139 6.05 21.45 -4.87
CA LYS A 139 5.81 22.64 -4.03
C LYS A 139 7.09 23.39 -3.63
N ARG A 140 8.27 22.99 -4.13
CA ARG A 140 9.57 23.59 -3.81
C ARG A 140 10.25 24.45 -4.89
N PRO A 141 9.57 25.11 -5.85
CA PRO A 141 10.08 26.31 -6.49
C PRO A 141 9.61 27.55 -5.69
N ASP A 142 10.45 28.59 -5.61
CA ASP A 142 10.16 29.97 -5.11
C ASP A 142 10.76 30.40 -3.76
N ALA A 143 11.47 29.53 -3.02
CA ALA A 143 12.11 29.95 -1.77
C ALA A 143 13.54 30.51 -1.90
N GLU A 144 14.07 30.70 -3.12
CA GLU A 144 15.43 31.21 -3.29
C GLU A 144 15.56 32.06 -4.56
N ALA A 145 14.80 33.17 -4.61
CA ALA A 145 15.26 34.34 -5.34
C ALA A 145 16.17 35.13 -4.35
N PRO A 146 17.51 35.15 -4.53
CA PRO A 146 18.35 36.01 -3.71
C PRO A 146 17.88 37.46 -3.88
N PRO A 147 17.77 38.26 -2.79
CA PRO A 147 17.36 39.65 -2.90
C PRO A 147 18.35 40.37 -3.82
N ALA A 148 17.84 40.79 -4.97
CA ALA A 148 18.56 41.66 -5.88
C ALA A 148 18.88 42.97 -5.15
N GLY A 149 20.17 43.26 -5.00
CA GLY A 149 20.63 44.60 -4.69
C GLY A 149 21.15 44.81 -3.26
N GLU A 150 22.22 44.12 -2.89
CA GLU A 150 23.15 44.67 -1.91
C GLU A 150 23.96 45.78 -2.60
N GLY A 151 23.37 46.97 -2.61
CA GLY A 151 23.93 48.21 -3.13
C GLY A 151 25.12 48.67 -2.30
N ARG A 152 26.31 48.32 -2.78
CA ARG A 152 27.62 49.01 -2.69
C ARG A 152 27.65 50.29 -1.82
N PRO A 153 28.45 50.37 -0.74
CA PRO A 153 28.64 51.62 0.01
C PRO A 153 29.39 52.66 -0.83
N ALA A 154 28.79 53.84 -0.98
CA ALA A 154 29.42 55.01 -1.58
C ALA A 154 30.54 55.52 -0.68
N ASN A 155 31.78 55.24 -1.06
CA ASN A 155 32.97 55.82 -0.46
C ASN A 155 33.20 57.20 -1.10
N LEU A 156 32.70 58.26 -0.46
CA LEU A 156 32.99 59.65 -0.81
C LEU A 156 34.26 60.08 -0.06
N SER A 157 35.39 59.95 -0.75
CA SER A 157 36.65 60.58 -0.37
C SER A 157 37.01 61.66 -1.38
N ARG A 158 36.85 62.92 -0.96
CA ARG A 158 37.64 64.14 -1.25
C ARG A 158 36.77 65.39 -1.33
#